data_AF-A0A7L3F3G9-F1
#
_entry.id   AF-A0A7L3F3G9-F1
#
_cell.length_a   1.000
_cell.length_b   1.000
_cell.length_c   1.000
_cell.angle_alpha   90.00
_cell.angle_beta   90.00
_cell.angle_gamma   90.00
#
_symmetry.space_group_name_H-M   'P 1'
#
loop_
_entity.id
_entity.type
_entity.pdbx_description
1 polymer ?
#
loop_
_entity_poly.entity_id
_entity_poly.type
_entity_poly.pdbx_seq_one_letter_code
_entity_poly.pdbx_strand_id
1 'polypeptide(L)'
;MAAFRGRWLLWPGRRWFSQTESAVLPQAPDSLYPPIVASATAKSKAAKRRRLEHFHQRVHAAASIEEKLRLYGQLQRPKYVVYPQTFALNADRWYRSFTKTVLVPGLPPGAAPEAAKAPEGAAGVAPEAAKAPEPGAAAPGASKTPEPAAEAAPLLDMGELRSLACDALLQESFYQKKKRPFLYRDQDHTPGPFLTQLVSTLAAFLCGRNPLLAASSLDLKPEVNYYWHHGEEVVVHGHRKGRVDPVRFQIDDNPHLQIRVPKQLPEIVPLESDLGEVPVIDHKPSKLPLFKRQYENKVFIG
;
A
#
# COMPACT_ATOMS: atom_id res chain seq x y z
N MET A 1 -48.88 -66.39 61.72
CA MET A 1 -49.03 -67.65 60.97
C MET A 1 -48.91 -67.29 59.50
N ALA A 2 -47.93 -67.69 58.69
CA ALA A 2 -46.78 -68.56 58.82
C ALA A 2 -45.69 -68.07 57.85
N ALA A 3 -44.44 -68.32 58.20
CA ALA A 3 -43.24 -67.96 57.45
C ALA A 3 -42.74 -69.15 56.61
N PHE A 4 -42.06 -68.89 55.49
CA PHE A 4 -41.12 -69.81 54.83
C PHE A 4 -40.09 -68.94 54.07
N ARG A 5 -38.83 -68.78 54.52
CA ARG A 5 -37.65 -69.67 54.33
C ARG A 5 -37.61 -70.18 52.89
N GLY A 6 -36.71 -69.78 51.99
CA GLY A 6 -35.28 -69.49 52.09
C GLY A 6 -34.53 -70.60 51.31
N ARG A 7 -33.70 -70.25 50.32
CA ARG A 7 -32.57 -71.07 49.88
C ARG A 7 -31.61 -70.30 48.96
N TRP A 8 -30.43 -70.06 49.50
CA TRP A 8 -29.23 -69.67 48.78
C TRP A 8 -28.66 -70.88 48.05
N LEU A 9 -28.18 -70.68 46.82
CA LEU A 9 -27.31 -71.62 46.13
C LEU A 9 -26.00 -70.89 45.82
N LEU A 10 -24.99 -71.19 46.63
CA LEU A 10 -23.59 -70.91 46.40
C LEU A 10 -23.10 -71.79 45.23
N TRP A 11 -22.44 -71.18 44.24
CA TRP A 11 -21.65 -71.90 43.24
C TRP A 11 -20.16 -71.80 43.60
N PRO A 12 -19.41 -72.92 43.60
CA PRO A 12 -18.00 -72.91 43.93
C PRO A 12 -17.11 -72.73 42.68
N GLY A 13 -16.09 -71.89 42.82
CA GLY A 13 -14.71 -72.35 42.67
C GLY A 13 -14.06 -72.37 41.27
N ARG A 14 -13.01 -71.54 41.17
CA ARG A 14 -11.73 -71.73 40.46
C ARG A 14 -11.69 -71.53 38.95
N ARG A 15 -10.95 -70.50 38.52
CA ARG A 15 -9.56 -70.67 38.05
C ARG A 15 -8.83 -69.33 37.95
N TRP A 16 -7.68 -69.26 38.61
CA TRP A 16 -6.68 -68.22 38.38
C TRP A 16 -5.99 -68.51 37.05
N PHE A 17 -5.92 -67.52 36.17
CA PHE A 17 -4.86 -67.37 35.19
C PHE A 17 -4.33 -65.96 35.30
N SER A 18 -3.21 -65.84 36.01
CA SER A 18 -2.33 -64.67 35.94
C SER A 18 -1.57 -64.79 34.62
N GLN A 19 -1.97 -64.07 33.59
CA GLN A 19 -1.09 -63.74 32.47
C GLN A 19 -0.79 -62.25 32.55
N THR A 20 0.41 -61.96 33.04
CA THR A 20 1.15 -60.74 32.78
C THR A 20 1.51 -60.71 31.30
N GLU A 21 0.62 -60.18 30.46
CA GLU A 21 1.01 -59.56 29.21
C GLU A 21 1.12 -58.06 29.45
N SER A 22 2.34 -57.54 29.30
CA SER A 22 2.65 -56.12 29.20
C SER A 22 2.00 -55.56 27.94
N ALA A 23 0.68 -55.34 28.01
CA ALA A 23 -0.05 -54.56 27.04
C ALA A 23 0.35 -53.10 27.21
N VAL A 24 1.01 -52.55 26.18
CA VAL A 24 1.07 -51.11 25.97
C VAL A 24 -0.35 -50.59 26.11
N LEU A 25 -0.59 -49.72 27.08
CA LEU A 25 -1.91 -49.10 27.30
C LEU A 25 -2.40 -48.54 25.94
N PRO A 26 -3.60 -48.93 25.46
CA PRO A 26 -4.16 -48.26 24.30
C PRO A 26 -4.30 -46.78 24.68
N GLN A 27 -3.64 -45.90 23.93
CA GLN A 27 -3.86 -44.46 24.05
C GLN A 27 -5.38 -44.23 23.99
N ALA A 28 -5.93 -43.58 25.02
CA ALA A 28 -7.33 -43.22 25.04
C ALA A 28 -7.66 -42.48 23.75
N PRO A 29 -8.81 -42.75 23.09
CA PRO A 29 -9.16 -42.05 21.87
C PRO A 29 -9.15 -40.54 22.17
N ASP A 30 -8.34 -39.79 21.41
CA ASP A 30 -8.29 -38.34 21.53
C ASP A 30 -9.71 -37.79 21.49
N SER A 31 -10.10 -37.02 22.51
CA SER A 31 -11.45 -36.49 22.60
C SER A 31 -11.71 -35.52 21.45
N LEU A 32 -12.44 -35.98 20.42
CA LEU A 32 -12.82 -35.17 19.25
C LEU A 32 -14.02 -34.28 19.58
N TYR A 33 -13.83 -33.30 20.46
CA TYR A 33 -14.84 -32.28 20.71
C TYR A 33 -15.06 -31.42 19.46
N PRO A 34 -16.31 -31.03 19.18
CA PRO A 34 -16.58 -30.12 18.08
C PRO A 34 -15.94 -28.75 18.34
N PRO A 35 -15.54 -28.02 17.28
CA PRO A 35 -14.92 -26.72 17.43
C PRO A 35 -15.93 -25.70 18.01
N ILE A 36 -15.49 -24.89 18.96
CA ILE A 36 -16.30 -23.86 19.61
C ILE A 36 -16.52 -22.71 18.63
N VAL A 37 -17.56 -22.82 17.79
CA VAL A 37 -17.88 -21.84 16.75
C VAL A 37 -19.39 -21.56 16.72
N ALA A 38 -19.77 -20.29 16.60
CA ALA A 38 -21.18 -19.87 16.54
C ALA A 38 -21.92 -20.46 15.33
N SER A 39 -23.21 -20.75 15.40
CA SER A 39 -23.99 -21.26 14.25
C SER A 39 -23.95 -20.35 13.01
N ALA A 40 -23.99 -20.92 11.79
CA ALA A 40 -23.93 -20.15 10.53
C ALA A 40 -25.27 -19.52 10.09
N THR A 41 -26.39 -20.21 10.35
CA THR A 41 -27.72 -19.87 9.80
C THR A 41 -28.57 -19.00 10.73
N ALA A 42 -28.19 -18.88 12.01
CA ALA A 42 -28.96 -18.11 12.98
C ALA A 42 -29.03 -16.61 12.66
N LYS A 43 -30.09 -15.96 13.16
CA LYS A 43 -30.29 -14.51 13.10
C LYS A 43 -29.62 -13.79 14.28
N SER A 44 -28.29 -13.94 14.42
CA SER A 44 -27.50 -13.30 15.49
C SER A 44 -26.28 -12.53 14.97
N LYS A 45 -25.67 -11.68 15.82
CA LYS A 45 -24.42 -10.97 15.48
C LYS A 45 -23.26 -11.94 15.24
N ALA A 46 -23.13 -12.98 16.07
CA ALA A 46 -22.10 -14.00 15.94
C ALA A 46 -22.24 -14.80 14.63
N ALA A 47 -23.47 -15.16 14.25
CA ALA A 47 -23.73 -15.80 12.97
C ALA A 47 -23.40 -14.90 11.76
N LYS A 48 -23.62 -13.58 11.87
CA LYS A 48 -23.20 -12.61 10.83
C LYS A 48 -21.67 -12.59 10.68
N ARG A 49 -20.91 -12.60 11.79
CA ARG A 49 -19.43 -12.66 11.76
C ARG A 49 -18.94 -13.94 11.10
N ARG A 50 -19.48 -15.10 11.49
CA ARG A 50 -19.13 -16.39 10.85
C ARG A 50 -19.41 -16.42 9.34
N ARG A 51 -20.50 -15.81 8.88
CA ARG A 51 -20.78 -15.70 7.44
C ARG A 51 -19.76 -14.81 6.71
N LEU A 52 -19.27 -13.75 7.35
CA LEU A 52 -18.20 -12.91 6.81
C LEU A 52 -16.88 -13.67 6.76
N GLU A 53 -16.54 -14.43 7.80
CA GLU A 53 -15.34 -15.30 7.82
C GLU A 53 -15.37 -16.32 6.69
N HIS A 54 -16.50 -17.02 6.49
CA HIS A 54 -16.65 -17.93 5.36
C HIS A 54 -16.54 -17.22 4.00
N PHE A 55 -17.03 -15.99 3.88
CA PHE A 55 -16.83 -15.20 2.66
C PHE A 55 -15.34 -14.87 2.45
N HIS A 56 -14.62 -14.44 3.48
CA HIS A 56 -13.17 -14.19 3.39
C HIS A 56 -12.41 -15.46 3.04
N GLN A 57 -12.75 -16.60 3.66
CA GLN A 57 -12.17 -17.90 3.31
C GLN A 57 -12.37 -18.24 1.83
N ARG A 58 -13.58 -18.01 1.29
CA ARG A 58 -13.85 -18.19 -0.14
C ARG A 58 -13.00 -17.28 -1.03
N VAL A 59 -12.81 -16.03 -0.62
CA VAL A 59 -11.95 -15.08 -1.35
C VAL A 59 -10.48 -15.51 -1.29
N HIS A 60 -10.00 -15.97 -0.13
CA HIS A 60 -8.64 -16.48 0.01
C HIS A 60 -8.41 -17.76 -0.81
N ALA A 61 -9.42 -18.64 -0.89
CA ALA A 61 -9.35 -19.89 -1.63
C ALA A 61 -9.46 -19.74 -3.16
N ALA A 62 -9.89 -18.57 -3.67
CA ALA A 62 -9.98 -18.33 -5.11
C ALA A 62 -8.60 -18.39 -5.78
N ALA A 63 -8.52 -19.04 -6.94
CA ALA A 63 -7.25 -19.33 -7.61
C ALA A 63 -6.70 -18.11 -8.38
N SER A 64 -7.59 -17.34 -9.02
CA SER A 64 -7.22 -16.18 -9.84
C SER A 64 -7.51 -14.84 -9.16
N ILE A 65 -6.74 -13.82 -9.49
CA ILE A 65 -6.98 -12.43 -9.07
C ILE A 65 -8.30 -11.90 -9.63
N GLU A 66 -8.65 -12.27 -10.87
CA GLU A 66 -9.92 -11.85 -11.49
C GLU A 66 -11.13 -12.36 -10.70
N GLU A 67 -11.08 -13.60 -10.23
CA GLU A 67 -12.12 -14.19 -9.40
C GLU A 67 -12.23 -13.48 -8.06
N LYS A 68 -11.09 -13.15 -7.43
CA LYS A 68 -11.05 -12.37 -6.19
C LYS A 68 -11.71 -11.01 -6.39
N LEU A 69 -11.33 -10.29 -7.45
CA LEU A 69 -11.91 -8.99 -7.79
C LEU A 69 -13.42 -9.09 -8.09
N ARG A 70 -13.86 -10.13 -8.79
CA ARG A 70 -15.29 -10.39 -9.02
C ARG A 70 -16.05 -10.63 -7.72
N LEU A 71 -15.50 -11.42 -6.80
CA LEU A 71 -16.11 -11.66 -5.48
C LEU A 71 -16.18 -10.38 -4.65
N TYR A 72 -15.14 -9.54 -4.67
CA TYR A 72 -15.16 -8.23 -4.00
C TYR A 72 -16.16 -7.26 -4.63
N GLY A 73 -16.30 -7.28 -5.96
CA GLY A 73 -17.17 -6.39 -6.72
C GLY A 73 -18.66 -6.76 -6.69
N GLN A 74 -19.01 -8.00 -6.35
CA GLN A 74 -20.36 -8.54 -6.46
C GLN A 74 -21.42 -7.77 -5.65
N LEU A 75 -21.05 -7.28 -4.45
CA LEU A 75 -22.00 -6.59 -3.56
C LEU A 75 -21.95 -5.07 -3.75
N GLN A 76 -22.89 -4.55 -4.54
CA GLN A 76 -23.08 -3.11 -4.71
C GLN A 76 -23.96 -2.54 -3.57
N ARG A 77 -23.42 -1.55 -2.87
CA ARG A 77 -24.07 -0.83 -1.75
C ARG A 77 -23.70 0.64 -1.85
N PRO A 78 -24.44 1.55 -1.20
CA PRO A 78 -24.07 2.95 -1.14
C PRO A 78 -22.65 3.11 -0.57
N LYS A 79 -21.79 3.80 -1.31
CA LYS A 79 -20.38 4.07 -1.02
C LYS A 79 -20.11 5.56 -1.19
N TYR A 80 -19.21 6.11 -0.38
CA TYR A 80 -18.76 7.48 -0.53
C TYR A 80 -17.82 7.60 -1.73
N VAL A 81 -18.10 8.56 -2.60
CA VAL A 81 -17.21 8.87 -3.73
C VAL A 81 -16.22 9.92 -3.27
N VAL A 82 -14.95 9.55 -3.24
CA VAL A 82 -13.82 10.39 -2.83
C VAL A 82 -13.19 10.99 -4.08
N TYR A 83 -13.26 12.31 -4.19
CA TYR A 83 -12.67 13.04 -5.31
C TYR A 83 -11.28 13.56 -4.91
N PRO A 84 -10.19 13.13 -5.56
CA PRO A 84 -8.85 13.66 -5.24
C PRO A 84 -8.76 15.17 -5.45
N GLN A 85 -9.30 15.67 -6.56
CA GLN A 85 -9.43 17.09 -6.84
C GLN A 85 -10.71 17.65 -6.19
N THR A 86 -10.64 17.93 -4.90
CA THR A 86 -11.76 18.45 -4.10
C THR A 86 -11.56 19.92 -3.73
N PHE A 87 -12.67 20.65 -3.64
CA PHE A 87 -12.71 22.04 -3.16
C PHE A 87 -12.96 22.13 -1.65
N ALA A 88 -13.07 21.00 -0.96
CA ALA A 88 -13.42 20.97 0.45
C ALA A 88 -12.29 21.50 1.35
N LEU A 89 -12.65 22.26 2.38
CA LEU A 89 -11.70 22.80 3.35
C LEU A 89 -11.10 21.68 4.22
N ASN A 90 -9.78 21.70 4.42
CA ASN A 90 -9.02 20.73 5.23
C ASN A 90 -9.29 19.26 4.83
N ALA A 91 -9.53 18.99 3.55
CA ALA A 91 -9.82 17.65 3.05
C ALA A 91 -8.66 16.67 3.27
N ASP A 92 -7.44 17.17 3.34
CA ASP A 92 -6.22 16.41 3.64
C ASP A 92 -6.34 15.62 4.95
N ARG A 93 -6.80 16.25 6.02
CA ARG A 93 -7.00 15.62 7.33
C ARG A 93 -8.05 14.52 7.26
N TRP A 94 -9.11 14.74 6.49
CA TRP A 94 -10.16 13.74 6.24
C TRP A 94 -9.64 12.55 5.46
N TYR A 95 -8.90 12.80 4.39
CA TYR A 95 -8.40 11.73 3.52
C TYR A 95 -7.39 10.86 4.26
N ARG A 96 -6.48 11.48 5.03
CA ARG A 96 -5.57 10.77 5.94
C ARG A 96 -6.28 9.85 6.92
N SER A 97 -7.40 10.30 7.47
CA SER A 97 -8.24 9.46 8.36
C SER A 97 -8.83 8.27 7.60
N PHE A 98 -9.39 8.49 6.40
CA PHE A 98 -10.02 7.45 5.59
C PHE A 98 -9.04 6.39 5.05
N THR A 99 -7.81 6.80 4.75
CA THR A 99 -6.76 5.92 4.21
C THR A 99 -5.77 5.42 5.25
N LYS A 100 -5.88 5.89 6.51
CA LYS A 100 -4.92 5.63 7.59
C LYS A 100 -3.49 6.03 7.22
N THR A 101 -3.32 7.23 6.65
CA THR A 101 -1.99 7.73 6.24
C THR A 101 -1.49 8.89 7.10
N VAL A 102 -0.17 8.95 7.25
CA VAL A 102 0.54 10.04 7.92
C VAL A 102 1.29 10.86 6.89
N LEU A 103 1.16 12.18 6.98
CA LEU A 103 1.92 13.11 6.15
C LEU A 103 3.21 13.47 6.88
N VAL A 104 4.35 13.11 6.28
CA VAL A 104 5.68 13.53 6.75
C VAL A 104 6.14 14.68 5.84
N PRO A 105 6.48 15.86 6.40
CA PRO A 105 6.97 16.97 5.58
C PRO A 105 8.37 16.65 5.03
N GLY A 106 8.60 17.00 3.77
CA GLY A 106 9.89 16.80 3.09
C GLY A 106 9.96 15.55 2.21
N LEU A 107 11.12 15.32 1.62
CA LEU A 107 11.42 14.13 0.81
C LEU A 107 11.97 13.02 1.72
N PRO A 108 11.77 11.74 1.38
CA PRO A 108 12.32 10.65 2.15
C PRO A 108 13.86 10.63 2.09
N PRO A 109 14.53 10.14 3.15
CA PRO A 109 15.98 10.24 3.30
C PRO A 109 16.78 9.54 2.18
N GLY A 110 16.21 8.51 1.54
CA GLY A 110 16.83 7.82 0.39
C GLY A 110 16.60 8.48 -0.98
N ALA A 111 15.75 9.51 -1.07
CA ALA A 111 15.47 10.24 -2.32
C ALA A 111 16.11 11.63 -2.37
N ALA A 112 16.64 12.12 -1.25
CA ALA A 112 17.46 13.31 -1.25
C ALA A 112 18.84 12.96 -1.86
N PRO A 113 19.35 13.72 -2.84
CA PRO A 113 20.74 13.59 -3.22
C PRO A 113 21.59 13.89 -1.97
N GLU A 114 22.73 13.20 -1.82
CA GLU A 114 23.74 13.41 -0.78
C GLU A 114 24.41 14.81 -0.85
N ALA A 115 23.62 15.89 -0.96
CA ALA A 115 24.07 17.25 -1.19
C ALA A 115 24.03 18.13 0.07
N ALA A 116 23.90 17.55 1.26
CA ALA A 116 23.82 18.32 2.51
C ALA A 116 24.45 17.64 3.74
N LYS A 117 25.57 16.91 3.58
CA LYS A 117 26.50 16.66 4.68
C LYS A 117 27.77 17.49 4.47
N ALA A 118 27.68 18.78 4.78
CA ALA A 118 28.84 19.57 5.18
C ALA A 118 28.87 19.59 6.72
N PRO A 119 29.99 19.26 7.39
CA PRO A 119 30.10 19.44 8.83
C PRO A 119 30.42 20.90 9.13
N GLU A 120 29.43 21.65 9.61
CA GLU A 120 29.68 22.85 10.42
C GLU A 120 30.01 22.42 11.85
N GLY A 121 31.17 22.84 12.36
CA GLY A 121 31.44 22.83 13.81
C GLY A 121 32.85 22.45 14.23
N ALA A 122 33.86 23.25 13.89
CA ALA A 122 35.07 23.40 14.70
C ALA A 122 35.83 24.68 14.33
N ALA A 123 35.28 25.84 14.72
CA ALA A 123 36.07 27.06 14.84
C ALA A 123 36.59 27.15 16.27
N GLY A 124 37.91 27.13 16.44
CA GLY A 124 38.55 27.40 17.71
C GLY A 124 40.03 27.05 17.75
N VAL A 125 40.86 28.11 17.72
CA VAL A 125 42.27 28.19 18.16
C VAL A 125 43.36 27.90 17.11
N ALA A 126 43.89 28.98 16.54
CA ALA A 126 45.32 29.15 16.26
C ALA A 126 45.97 29.85 17.49
N PRO A 127 47.30 29.79 17.75
CA PRO A 127 48.29 30.32 16.81
C PRO A 127 49.69 29.65 16.78
N GLU A 128 50.46 30.07 15.76
CA GLU A 128 51.93 30.28 15.73
C GLU A 128 52.91 29.08 15.70
N ALA A 129 53.64 28.93 14.58
CA ALA A 129 55.09 29.19 14.48
C ALA A 129 55.76 28.48 13.27
N ALA A 130 56.51 29.28 12.52
CA ALA A 130 57.46 29.03 11.42
C ALA A 130 58.15 27.65 11.30
N LYS A 131 58.28 27.14 10.05
CA LYS A 131 59.56 26.92 9.32
C LYS A 131 59.37 26.32 7.92
N ALA A 132 60.01 26.90 6.91
CA ALA A 132 60.51 26.27 5.67
C ALA A 132 62.04 26.52 5.64
N PRO A 133 62.93 25.80 4.90
CA PRO A 133 62.72 25.31 3.52
C PRO A 133 63.34 23.93 3.12
N GLU A 134 62.77 23.34 2.04
CA GLU A 134 63.32 22.67 0.82
C GLU A 134 64.65 21.83 0.82
N PRO A 135 65.04 21.12 -0.28
CA PRO A 135 64.34 20.29 -1.28
C PRO A 135 65.06 18.92 -1.52
N GLY A 136 64.49 18.00 -2.32
CA GLY A 136 65.19 16.74 -2.64
C GLY A 136 64.52 15.82 -3.68
N ALA A 137 64.85 16.06 -4.95
CA ALA A 137 65.06 15.15 -6.08
C ALA A 137 64.39 13.75 -6.21
N ALA A 138 63.94 13.52 -7.46
CA ALA A 138 64.06 12.30 -8.27
C ALA A 138 62.90 11.25 -8.26
N ALA A 139 62.29 11.13 -9.45
CA ALA A 139 61.48 10.00 -9.95
C ALA A 139 62.39 8.78 -10.32
N PRO A 140 61.94 7.65 -10.94
CA PRO A 140 60.59 7.24 -11.38
C PRO A 140 60.21 5.75 -11.13
N GLY A 141 58.94 5.40 -11.41
CA GLY A 141 58.59 4.17 -12.14
C GLY A 141 58.32 2.87 -11.35
N ALA A 142 57.05 2.50 -11.21
CA ALA A 142 56.62 1.09 -11.23
C ALA A 142 55.16 1.00 -11.68
N SER A 143 54.99 0.50 -12.89
CA SER A 143 53.73 0.11 -13.52
C SER A 143 52.99 -0.94 -12.67
N LYS A 144 51.75 -0.63 -12.28
CA LYS A 144 50.72 -1.66 -12.11
C LYS A 144 49.51 -1.30 -12.97
N THR A 145 49.21 -2.27 -13.81
CA THR A 145 48.11 -2.44 -14.76
C THR A 145 46.77 -1.89 -14.23
N PRO A 146 45.99 -1.18 -15.06
CA PRO A 146 44.67 -0.70 -14.67
C PRO A 146 43.67 -1.86 -14.61
N GLU A 147 43.18 -2.17 -13.41
CA GLU A 147 41.88 -2.81 -13.26
C GLU A 147 40.81 -1.88 -13.85
N PRO A 148 39.80 -2.43 -14.54
CA PRO A 148 38.82 -1.62 -15.25
C PRO A 148 38.08 -0.74 -14.25
N ALA A 149 38.11 0.55 -14.56
CA ALA A 149 37.43 1.60 -13.84
C ALA A 149 36.00 1.18 -13.52
N ALA A 150 35.61 1.42 -12.26
CA ALA A 150 34.22 1.59 -11.87
C ALA A 150 33.52 2.38 -12.98
N GLU A 151 32.56 1.73 -13.64
CA GLU A 151 31.80 2.30 -14.74
C GLU A 151 31.37 3.70 -14.33
N ALA A 152 31.91 4.69 -15.03
CA ALA A 152 31.60 6.08 -14.79
C ALA A 152 30.08 6.21 -14.89
N ALA A 153 29.42 6.37 -13.74
CA ALA A 153 28.03 6.75 -13.71
C ALA A 153 27.90 7.94 -14.65
N PRO A 154 27.12 7.84 -15.74
CA PRO A 154 27.07 8.91 -16.72
C PRO A 154 26.67 10.17 -15.94
N LEU A 155 27.51 11.19 -15.98
CA LEU A 155 27.24 12.44 -15.28
C LEU A 155 25.97 13.05 -15.89
N LEU A 156 24.95 13.32 -15.08
CA LEU A 156 23.69 13.93 -15.55
C LEU A 156 24.00 15.34 -16.05
N ASP A 157 23.84 15.57 -17.36
CA ASP A 157 23.93 16.92 -17.90
C ASP A 157 22.64 17.68 -17.59
N MET A 158 22.70 18.46 -16.52
CA MET A 158 21.59 19.30 -16.08
C MET A 158 21.31 20.46 -17.06
N GLY A 159 22.31 20.85 -17.86
CA GLY A 159 22.17 21.90 -18.87
C GLY A 159 21.23 21.47 -20.00
N GLU A 160 21.44 20.26 -20.52
CA GLU A 160 20.57 19.66 -21.55
C GLU A 160 19.15 19.40 -21.04
N LEU A 161 19.00 18.90 -19.82
CA LEU A 161 17.67 18.71 -19.21
C LEU A 161 16.92 20.03 -19.06
N ARG A 162 17.63 21.09 -18.68
CA ARG A 162 17.06 22.44 -18.58
C ARG A 162 16.65 22.97 -19.95
N SER A 163 17.48 22.82 -20.99
CA SER A 163 17.13 23.27 -22.34
C SER A 163 15.91 22.52 -22.86
N LEU A 164 15.83 21.20 -22.70
CA LEU A 164 14.65 20.41 -23.09
C LEU A 164 13.37 20.87 -22.39
N ALA A 165 13.44 21.16 -21.09
CA ALA A 165 12.31 21.66 -20.34
C ALA A 165 11.89 23.06 -20.80
N CYS A 166 12.84 23.96 -21.07
CA CYS A 166 12.58 25.29 -21.61
C CYS A 166 12.01 25.23 -23.03
N ASP A 167 12.51 24.35 -23.88
CA ASP A 167 12.02 24.17 -25.25
C ASP A 167 10.57 23.67 -25.25
N ALA A 168 10.24 22.67 -24.42
CA ALA A 168 8.85 22.20 -24.26
C ALA A 168 7.93 23.30 -23.72
N LEU A 169 8.41 24.12 -22.78
CA LEU A 169 7.65 25.25 -22.23
C LEU A 169 7.37 26.30 -23.30
N LEU A 170 8.42 26.76 -23.99
CA LEU A 170 8.31 27.80 -25.03
C LEU A 170 7.51 27.33 -26.24
N GLN A 171 7.61 26.04 -26.58
CA GLN A 171 6.83 25.45 -27.65
C GLN A 171 5.34 25.65 -27.38
N GLU A 172 4.85 25.25 -26.22
CA GLU A 172 3.43 25.27 -25.91
C GLU A 172 2.90 26.66 -25.54
N SER A 173 3.76 27.51 -24.94
CA SER A 173 3.37 28.85 -24.49
C SER A 173 3.48 29.94 -25.57
N PHE A 174 4.44 29.82 -26.50
CA PHE A 174 4.78 30.91 -27.43
C PHE A 174 4.83 30.47 -28.89
N TYR A 175 5.58 29.41 -29.22
CA TYR A 175 5.84 29.06 -30.62
C TYR A 175 4.65 28.38 -31.31
N GLN A 176 3.86 27.60 -30.58
CA GLN A 176 2.72 26.93 -31.16
C GLN A 176 1.59 27.93 -31.40
N LYS A 177 1.26 28.14 -32.68
CA LYS A 177 0.19 29.04 -33.12
C LYS A 177 -1.19 28.46 -32.76
N LYS A 178 -1.61 28.63 -31.52
CA LYS A 178 -2.94 28.27 -31.03
C LYS A 178 -3.88 29.46 -31.12
N LYS A 179 -5.17 29.21 -31.33
CA LYS A 179 -6.20 30.22 -31.06
C LYS A 179 -6.18 30.53 -29.58
N ARG A 180 -6.36 31.80 -29.21
CA ARG A 180 -6.43 32.20 -27.80
C ARG A 180 -7.53 31.39 -27.10
N PRO A 181 -7.18 30.55 -26.11
CA PRO A 181 -8.18 29.76 -25.43
C PRO A 181 -9.08 30.67 -24.60
N PHE A 182 -10.30 30.22 -24.35
CA PHE A 182 -11.13 30.84 -23.33
C PHE A 182 -10.52 30.59 -21.95
N LEU A 183 -10.68 31.53 -21.02
CA LEU A 183 -10.10 31.45 -19.67
C LEU A 183 -10.38 30.11 -18.95
N TYR A 184 -11.59 29.55 -19.14
CA TYR A 184 -11.98 28.29 -18.51
C TYR A 184 -11.36 27.03 -19.15
N ARG A 185 -10.74 27.12 -20.33
CA ARG A 185 -10.02 26.02 -21.00
C ARG A 185 -8.52 26.25 -21.10
N ASP A 186 -8.02 27.35 -20.56
CA ASP A 186 -6.60 27.68 -20.68
C ASP A 186 -5.72 26.60 -20.05
N GLN A 187 -6.17 26.02 -18.94
CA GLN A 187 -5.54 24.86 -18.30
C GLN A 187 -5.55 23.59 -19.17
N ASP A 188 -6.54 23.40 -20.04
CA ASP A 188 -6.55 22.23 -20.92
C ASP A 188 -5.66 22.44 -22.16
N HIS A 189 -5.55 23.68 -22.62
CA HIS A 189 -4.85 24.02 -23.87
C HIS A 189 -3.34 24.20 -23.71
N THR A 190 -2.89 24.70 -22.56
CA THR A 190 -1.49 25.08 -22.35
C THR A 190 -0.75 24.07 -21.47
N PRO A 191 -1.08 23.86 -20.18
CA PRO A 191 -0.30 22.97 -19.32
C PRO A 191 -0.51 21.48 -19.62
N GLY A 192 -1.69 21.06 -20.13
CA GLY A 192 -1.92 19.66 -20.49
C GLY A 192 -0.93 19.13 -21.54
N PRO A 193 -0.90 19.69 -22.76
CA PRO A 193 0.06 19.31 -23.80
C PRO A 193 1.52 19.50 -23.36
N PHE A 194 1.82 20.58 -22.63
CA PHE A 194 3.15 20.82 -22.06
C PHE A 194 3.61 19.67 -21.17
N LEU A 195 2.79 19.22 -20.22
CA LEU A 195 3.13 18.09 -19.35
C LEU A 195 3.36 16.81 -20.16
N THR A 196 2.54 16.55 -21.17
CA THR A 196 2.71 15.37 -22.04
C THR A 196 4.03 15.42 -22.81
N GLN A 197 4.38 16.58 -23.36
CA GLN A 197 5.66 16.76 -24.06
C GLN A 197 6.85 16.68 -23.11
N LEU A 198 6.76 17.32 -21.95
CA LEU A 198 7.83 17.32 -20.95
C LEU A 198 8.13 15.90 -20.46
N VAL A 199 7.11 15.14 -20.07
CA VAL A 199 7.31 13.79 -19.55
C VAL A 199 7.81 12.83 -20.63
N SER A 200 7.30 12.94 -21.87
CA SER A 200 7.77 12.08 -22.97
C SER A 200 9.22 12.36 -23.37
N THR A 201 9.61 13.63 -23.45
CA THR A 201 11.01 14.03 -23.75
C THR A 201 11.97 13.65 -22.64
N LEU A 202 11.60 13.88 -21.36
CA LEU A 202 12.41 13.47 -20.21
C LEU A 202 12.53 11.95 -20.12
N ALA A 203 11.43 11.20 -20.32
CA ALA A 203 11.47 9.74 -20.30
C ALA A 203 12.38 9.18 -21.41
N ALA A 204 12.32 9.76 -22.62
CA ALA A 204 13.18 9.36 -23.73
C ALA A 204 14.66 9.69 -23.48
N PHE A 205 14.97 10.83 -22.86
CA PHE A 205 16.35 11.19 -22.52
C PHE A 205 16.92 10.32 -21.39
N LEU A 206 16.09 10.01 -20.38
CA LEU A 206 16.51 9.25 -19.21
C LEU A 206 16.53 7.73 -19.45
N CYS A 207 15.97 7.22 -20.55
CA CYS A 207 15.92 5.79 -20.83
C CYS A 207 17.30 5.14 -20.99
N GLY A 208 18.29 5.89 -21.50
CA GLY A 208 19.67 5.42 -21.65
C GLY A 208 20.39 5.21 -20.31
N ARG A 209 19.90 5.83 -19.25
CA ARG A 209 20.49 5.74 -17.89
C ARG A 209 19.66 4.84 -16.97
N ASN A 210 18.34 4.87 -17.14
CA ASN A 210 17.42 4.04 -16.38
C ASN A 210 16.73 3.04 -17.32
N PRO A 211 17.22 1.79 -17.41
CA PRO A 211 16.63 0.78 -18.28
C PRO A 211 15.19 0.40 -17.88
N LEU A 212 14.77 0.69 -16.64
CA LEU A 212 13.38 0.48 -16.21
C LEU A 212 12.42 1.41 -16.93
N LEU A 213 12.85 2.63 -17.28
CA LEU A 213 12.04 3.57 -18.05
C LEU A 213 11.90 3.14 -19.50
N ALA A 214 12.93 2.51 -20.08
CA ALA A 214 12.85 1.97 -21.43
C ALA A 214 11.80 0.85 -21.57
N ALA A 215 11.62 0.03 -20.52
CA ALA A 215 10.61 -1.02 -20.46
C ALA A 215 9.26 -0.56 -19.88
N SER A 216 9.13 0.73 -19.54
CA SER A 216 7.91 1.28 -18.95
C SER A 216 6.86 1.64 -20.00
N SER A 217 5.60 1.68 -19.61
CA SER A 217 4.51 2.22 -20.42
C SER A 217 4.08 3.59 -19.89
N LEU A 218 3.92 4.55 -20.80
CA LEU A 218 3.40 5.89 -20.50
C LEU A 218 1.94 5.98 -20.98
N ASP A 219 1.01 6.07 -20.02
CA ASP A 219 -0.41 6.17 -20.30
C ASP A 219 -0.88 7.63 -20.23
N LEU A 220 -1.73 8.03 -21.18
CA LEU A 220 -2.30 9.38 -21.26
C LEU A 220 -3.75 9.36 -20.77
N LYS A 221 -4.04 10.12 -19.72
CA LYS A 221 -5.37 10.19 -19.09
C LYS A 221 -5.98 8.81 -18.77
N PRO A 222 -5.25 7.87 -18.12
CA PRO A 222 -5.84 6.60 -17.71
C PRO A 222 -6.91 6.81 -16.62
N GLU A 223 -7.86 5.89 -16.55
CA GLU A 223 -8.80 5.79 -15.42
C GLU A 223 -8.11 5.00 -14.30
N VAL A 224 -8.11 5.51 -13.07
CA VAL A 224 -7.55 4.84 -11.89
C VAL A 224 -8.62 4.78 -10.82
N ASN A 225 -9.02 3.56 -10.46
CA ASN A 225 -10.13 3.31 -9.55
C ASN A 225 -9.70 2.44 -8.39
N TYR A 226 -10.19 2.77 -7.19
CA TYR A 226 -9.95 1.95 -6.01
C TYR A 226 -11.17 1.90 -5.10
N TYR A 227 -11.46 0.70 -4.58
CA TYR A 227 -12.58 0.43 -3.69
C TYR A 227 -12.10 -0.20 -2.39
N TRP A 228 -12.48 0.37 -1.25
CA TRP A 228 -12.09 -0.15 0.06
C TRP A 228 -13.11 0.16 1.15
N HIS A 229 -12.96 -0.51 2.30
CA HIS A 229 -13.79 -0.30 3.49
C HIS A 229 -12.92 0.32 4.59
N HIS A 230 -13.46 1.30 5.30
CA HIS A 230 -12.78 1.89 6.45
C HIS A 230 -13.81 2.34 7.49
N GLY A 231 -13.78 1.71 8.67
CA GLY A 231 -14.70 2.02 9.76
C GLY A 231 -16.10 1.41 9.60
N GLU A 232 -16.91 1.55 10.66
CA GLU A 232 -18.28 1.04 10.72
C GLU A 232 -19.22 2.16 11.16
N GLU A 233 -20.43 2.21 10.59
CA GLU A 233 -21.48 3.15 10.96
C GLU A 233 -22.73 2.39 11.41
N VAL A 234 -23.37 2.88 12.47
CA VAL A 234 -24.72 2.44 12.85
C VAL A 234 -25.74 3.23 12.05
N VAL A 235 -26.60 2.52 11.32
CA VAL A 235 -27.67 3.13 10.54
C VAL A 235 -28.66 3.85 11.47
N VAL A 236 -28.84 5.15 11.28
CA VAL A 236 -29.66 6.01 12.16
C VAL A 236 -31.15 5.95 11.81
N HIS A 237 -31.48 5.95 10.50
CA HIS A 237 -32.85 6.06 10.00
C HIS A 237 -33.19 4.94 9.00
N GLY A 238 -34.48 4.67 8.81
CA GLY A 238 -35.01 3.67 7.87
C GLY A 238 -35.14 2.26 8.46
N HIS A 239 -35.58 1.31 7.63
CA HIS A 239 -35.87 -0.07 8.06
C HIS A 239 -34.66 -0.87 8.59
N ARG A 240 -33.43 -0.39 8.33
CA ARG A 240 -32.18 -1.00 8.80
C ARG A 240 -31.62 -0.32 10.06
N LYS A 241 -32.41 0.52 10.74
CA LYS A 241 -32.01 1.25 11.95
C LYS A 241 -31.38 0.31 12.99
N GLY A 242 -30.29 0.78 13.61
CA GLY A 242 -29.57 0.04 14.66
C GLY A 242 -28.66 -1.08 14.16
N ARG A 243 -28.60 -1.34 12.84
CA ARG A 243 -27.65 -2.29 12.26
C ARG A 243 -26.30 -1.62 12.03
N VAL A 244 -25.24 -2.38 12.31
CA VAL A 244 -23.85 -2.01 12.01
C VAL A 244 -23.54 -2.37 10.56
N ASP A 245 -23.17 -1.37 9.77
CA ASP A 245 -22.74 -1.51 8.38
C ASP A 245 -21.33 -0.92 8.20
N PRO A 246 -20.46 -1.57 7.40
CA PRO A 246 -19.15 -1.00 7.09
C PRO A 246 -19.30 0.22 6.19
N VAL A 247 -18.45 1.22 6.40
CA VAL A 247 -18.36 2.41 5.54
C VAL A 247 -17.49 2.06 4.33
N ARG A 248 -18.03 2.33 3.14
CA ARG A 248 -17.42 2.00 1.85
C ARG A 248 -16.98 3.28 1.17
N PHE A 249 -15.81 3.23 0.54
CA PHE A 249 -15.25 4.33 -0.23
C PHE A 249 -14.88 3.86 -1.62
N GLN A 250 -14.98 4.77 -2.58
CA GLN A 250 -14.53 4.61 -3.95
C GLN A 250 -13.78 5.88 -4.36
N ILE A 251 -12.59 5.73 -4.91
CA ILE A 251 -11.90 6.78 -5.67
C ILE A 251 -12.06 6.44 -7.13
N ASP A 252 -12.50 7.42 -7.90
CA ASP A 252 -12.47 7.40 -9.35
C ASP A 252 -11.63 8.62 -9.77
N ASP A 253 -10.38 8.37 -10.17
CA ASP A 253 -9.42 9.41 -10.54
C ASP A 253 -8.97 9.23 -11.99
N ASN A 254 -8.63 10.34 -12.64
CA ASN A 254 -8.14 10.38 -14.01
C ASN A 254 -6.87 11.23 -14.06
N PRO A 255 -5.71 10.70 -13.63
CA PRO A 255 -4.45 11.43 -13.69
C PRO A 255 -4.10 11.79 -15.13
N HIS A 256 -3.41 12.91 -15.35
CA HIS A 256 -3.06 13.35 -16.70
C HIS A 256 -2.07 12.39 -17.38
N LEU A 257 -1.10 11.88 -16.62
CA LEU A 257 -0.05 10.97 -17.07
C LEU A 257 0.23 9.93 -15.99
N GLN A 258 0.52 8.70 -16.40
CA GLN A 258 0.95 7.63 -15.51
C GLN A 258 2.09 6.84 -16.17
N ILE A 259 3.14 6.55 -15.40
CA ILE A 259 4.23 5.68 -15.83
C ILE A 259 4.09 4.35 -15.10
N ARG A 260 3.82 3.26 -15.82
CA ARG A 260 3.77 1.90 -15.27
C ARG A 260 5.07 1.17 -15.59
N VAL A 261 5.68 0.59 -14.57
CA VAL A 261 6.95 -0.14 -14.65
C VAL A 261 6.67 -1.61 -14.33
N PRO A 262 7.30 -2.58 -15.03
CA PRO A 262 7.06 -4.01 -14.80
C PRO A 262 7.60 -4.54 -13.46
N LYS A 263 8.56 -3.84 -12.86
CA LYS A 263 9.18 -4.19 -11.58
C LYS A 263 8.71 -3.25 -10.49
N GLN A 264 8.46 -3.79 -9.30
CA GLN A 264 8.14 -3.00 -8.11
C GLN A 264 9.35 -2.14 -7.70
N LEU A 265 9.09 -0.88 -7.36
CA LEU A 265 10.11 0.04 -6.85
C LEU A 265 10.56 -0.39 -5.45
N PRO A 266 11.82 -0.09 -5.05
CA PRO A 266 12.31 -0.41 -3.72
C PRO A 266 11.48 0.30 -2.65
N GLU A 267 11.32 -0.34 -1.50
CA GLU A 267 10.68 0.28 -0.34
C GLU A 267 11.52 1.46 0.15
N ILE A 268 10.84 2.55 0.50
CA ILE A 268 11.49 3.78 0.96
C ILE A 268 11.69 3.73 2.48
N VAL A 269 10.70 3.17 3.18
CA VAL A 269 10.65 3.05 4.64
C VAL A 269 10.26 1.60 4.94
N PRO A 270 10.94 0.93 5.89
CA PRO A 270 10.58 -0.43 6.29
C PRO A 270 9.14 -0.52 6.80
N LEU A 271 8.47 -1.66 6.55
CA LEU A 271 7.05 -1.87 6.86
C LEU A 271 6.68 -1.61 8.33
N GLU A 272 7.58 -1.89 9.27
CA GLU A 272 7.36 -1.79 10.72
C GLU A 272 7.70 -0.40 11.32
N SER A 273 7.88 0.62 10.49
CA SER A 273 8.30 1.95 10.96
C SER A 273 7.13 2.79 11.46
N ASP A 274 7.24 3.30 12.68
CA ASP A 274 6.26 4.22 13.27
C ASP A 274 6.49 5.66 12.78
N LEU A 275 5.67 6.12 11.83
CA LEU A 275 5.76 7.45 11.23
C LEU A 275 4.94 8.54 11.94
N GLY A 276 4.25 8.18 13.03
CA GLY A 276 3.43 9.10 13.83
C GLY A 276 1.94 8.75 13.85
N GLU A 277 1.12 9.66 14.39
CA GLU A 277 -0.30 9.41 14.61
C GLU A 277 -1.19 9.81 13.42
N VAL A 278 -2.19 8.98 13.13
CA VAL A 278 -3.21 9.24 12.11
C VAL A 278 -4.28 10.18 12.69
N PRO A 279 -4.67 11.25 11.98
CA PRO A 279 -5.74 12.14 12.45
C PRO A 279 -7.07 11.39 12.64
N VAL A 280 -7.61 11.46 13.86
CA VAL A 280 -8.96 10.97 14.17
C VAL A 280 -9.98 12.07 13.95
N ILE A 281 -11.12 11.70 13.38
CA ILE A 281 -12.23 12.59 13.07
C ILE A 281 -13.49 12.07 13.74
N ASP A 282 -14.04 12.88 14.64
CA ASP A 282 -15.21 12.50 15.44
C ASP A 282 -16.54 12.68 14.68
N HIS A 283 -16.48 13.19 13.46
CA HIS A 283 -17.63 13.52 12.63
C HIS A 283 -17.83 12.51 11.50
N LYS A 284 -19.09 12.37 11.08
CA LYS A 284 -19.43 11.53 9.94
C LYS A 284 -18.80 12.08 8.64
N PRO A 285 -18.34 11.20 7.72
CA PRO A 285 -17.81 11.64 6.42
C PRO A 285 -18.77 12.51 5.60
N SER A 286 -20.08 12.43 5.86
CA SER A 286 -21.10 13.27 5.22
C SER A 286 -21.08 14.75 5.63
N LYS A 287 -20.22 15.16 6.59
CA LYS A 287 -20.01 16.57 6.93
C LYS A 287 -19.04 17.26 5.98
N LEU A 288 -18.15 16.50 5.36
CA LEU A 288 -17.44 16.95 4.15
C LEU A 288 -18.45 16.92 2.98
N PRO A 289 -18.29 17.72 1.91
CA PRO A 289 -19.09 17.59 0.68
C PRO A 289 -18.78 16.27 -0.07
N LEU A 290 -18.96 15.14 0.60
CA LEU A 290 -18.84 13.77 0.12
C LEU A 290 -20.21 13.11 0.16
N PHE A 291 -20.59 12.50 -0.95
CA PHE A 291 -21.92 11.94 -1.14
C PHE A 291 -21.85 10.43 -1.34
N LYS A 292 -22.86 9.72 -0.82
CA LYS A 292 -23.02 8.28 -1.05
C LYS A 292 -23.66 8.07 -2.42
N ARG A 293 -23.05 7.27 -3.28
CA ARG A 293 -23.61 6.80 -4.56
C ARG A 293 -23.55 5.28 -4.62
N GLN A 294 -24.36 4.66 -5.47
CA GLN A 294 -24.33 3.21 -5.70
C GLN A 294 -24.16 2.95 -7.19
N TYR A 295 -23.07 2.28 -7.53
CA TYR A 295 -22.69 1.86 -8.88
C TYR A 295 -21.68 0.71 -8.76
N GLU A 296 -21.19 0.22 -9.90
CA GLU A 296 -20.19 -0.84 -9.95
C GLU A 296 -18.93 -0.53 -9.13
N ASN A 297 -18.42 -1.53 -8.42
CA ASN A 297 -17.17 -1.42 -7.68
C ASN A 297 -16.02 -1.73 -8.63
N LYS A 298 -15.25 -0.71 -8.99
CA LYS A 298 -14.10 -0.83 -9.88
C LYS A 298 -12.81 -0.77 -9.08
N VAL A 299 -11.88 -1.68 -9.41
CA VAL A 299 -10.47 -1.63 -9.00
C VAL A 299 -9.67 -1.74 -10.29
N PHE A 300 -9.05 -0.64 -10.70
CA PHE A 300 -8.38 -0.53 -12.00
C PHE A 300 -7.19 0.42 -11.88
N ILE A 301 -6.10 0.11 -12.57
CA ILE A 301 -4.79 0.73 -12.36
C ILE A 301 -4.28 1.51 -13.58
N GLY A 302 -5.13 1.74 -14.59
CA GLY A 302 -4.74 2.24 -15.91
C GLY A 302 -4.45 1.13 -16.91
#